data_AF-A0A821PIQ3-F1
#
_entry.id   AF-A0A821PIQ3-F1
#
_cell.length_a   1.000
_cell.length_b   1.000
_cell.length_c   1.000
_cell.angle_alpha   90.00
_cell.angle_beta   90.00
_cell.angle_gamma   90.00
#
_symmetry.space_group_name_H-M   'P 1'
#
loop_
_entity.id
_entity.type
_entity.pdbx_description
1 polymer ?
#
loop_
_entity_poly.entity_id
_entity_poly.type
_entity_poly.pdbx_seq_one_letter_code
_entity_poly.pdbx_strand_id
1 'polypeptide(L)'
;MDRPSTSHQSIQKVEMFEVREHVPYQAEVTRAPAAYDEESGELYESSWKSAWTAICQLVNLLQHMQIAIVVFSVWRYALTSQADGSITNLQLHIVFAGTGYQLFLVESILTLHKHNTWSAQLSMDSKRIVHGCFQILGAVFVLAGTFLGLSQVNMQISSAHAICGVVALAFTMLSFVSGIIALFSSKVRLLLKSNPVKIFHVAVGMFALSMGLITMILGFNSVRFSTTQGALATALITFARRYDTRTTIFSPEGRLYQVEYAMEAISHAGTSLGILATDGILLAAERRNTNKLLDEVFFSEKIYKLNEDMVCSVAGITSDANVLTNELRLIAQRYLLQYGESIPCEQLVSWLCDVKQAYTQYGGKRPFGVSILYMGWDKHYGYQLYQSDPSGNYGGWKATCIGNNSAAAVSSLKQEYKENETTLAEAQALAVKVLSKTLDMTKLTPEKVEMATLTRKDDKTIIRILTSTEVEKLISNFEKSEAAAEAAKKQAPKS
;
A
#
# COMPACT_ATOMS: atom_id res chain seq x y z
N MET A 1 62.69 -71.52 24.06
CA MET A 1 62.68 -70.78 25.33
C MET A 1 62.53 -69.30 25.00
N ASP A 2 61.76 -68.61 25.83
CA ASP A 2 61.73 -67.16 26.10
C ASP A 2 61.40 -66.14 24.99
N ARG A 3 60.36 -65.33 25.30
CA ARG A 3 60.05 -63.98 24.78
C ARG A 3 60.78 -62.94 25.67
N PRO A 4 60.96 -61.63 25.30
CA PRO A 4 60.09 -60.76 24.47
C PRO A 4 60.90 -60.00 23.35
N SER A 5 60.51 -58.89 22.72
CA SER A 5 59.42 -57.91 22.96
C SER A 5 58.86 -57.18 21.71
N THR A 6 57.97 -56.24 22.00
CA THR A 6 57.23 -55.24 21.20
C THR A 6 58.00 -54.34 20.22
N SER A 7 57.41 -54.03 19.05
CA SER A 7 56.96 -52.66 18.71
C SER A 7 56.12 -52.54 17.41
N HIS A 8 55.14 -51.61 17.47
CA HIS A 8 54.41 -50.85 16.43
C HIS A 8 54.14 -51.36 14.99
N GLN A 9 52.83 -51.50 14.71
CA GLN A 9 52.03 -50.86 13.63
C GLN A 9 52.63 -50.66 12.22
N SER A 10 51.89 -51.08 11.18
CA SER A 10 51.03 -50.16 10.39
C SER A 10 50.32 -50.83 9.19
N ILE A 11 49.44 -50.07 8.54
CA ILE A 11 48.74 -50.31 7.25
C ILE A 11 47.55 -51.30 7.28
N GLN A 12 46.34 -50.73 7.26
CA GLN A 12 45.08 -51.44 7.04
C GLN A 12 44.62 -51.27 5.58
N LYS A 13 44.01 -52.30 4.98
CA LYS A 13 43.59 -52.31 3.57
C LYS A 13 42.35 -51.42 3.32
N VAL A 14 42.25 -50.92 2.10
CA VAL A 14 41.08 -50.24 1.54
C VAL A 14 39.97 -51.28 1.25
N GLU A 15 38.73 -50.98 1.64
CA GLU A 15 37.54 -51.68 1.16
C GLU A 15 36.70 -50.75 0.26
N MET A 16 36.14 -51.32 -0.80
CA MET A 16 35.32 -50.63 -1.80
C MET A 16 33.86 -50.61 -1.35
N PHE A 17 33.22 -49.43 -1.35
CA PHE A 17 31.81 -49.30 -1.01
C PHE A 17 30.92 -49.56 -2.24
N GLU A 18 29.96 -50.48 -2.12
CA GLU A 18 28.90 -50.68 -3.11
C GLU A 18 27.95 -49.48 -3.16
N VAL A 19 27.57 -49.07 -4.37
CA VAL A 19 26.57 -48.01 -4.59
C VAL A 19 25.17 -48.59 -4.39
N ARG A 20 24.53 -48.26 -3.27
CA ARG A 20 23.10 -48.54 -3.05
C ARG A 20 22.24 -47.62 -3.90
N GLU A 21 21.22 -48.19 -4.55
CA GLU A 21 20.28 -47.47 -5.41
C GLU A 21 19.47 -46.40 -4.65
N HIS A 22 19.05 -45.36 -5.38
CA HIS A 22 18.27 -44.24 -4.86
C HIS A 22 16.93 -44.69 -4.26
N VAL A 23 16.78 -44.57 -2.94
CA VAL A 23 15.47 -44.54 -2.29
C VAL A 23 14.85 -43.15 -2.53
N PRO A 24 13.63 -43.05 -3.10
CA PRO A 24 12.99 -41.75 -3.31
C PRO A 24 12.60 -41.14 -1.96
N TYR A 25 13.02 -39.88 -1.75
CA TYR A 25 12.67 -39.10 -0.57
C TYR A 25 11.17 -38.79 -0.56
N GLN A 26 10.36 -39.60 0.13
CA GLN A 26 9.04 -39.17 0.57
C GLN A 26 9.22 -38.20 1.72
N ALA A 27 8.82 -36.95 1.50
CA ALA A 27 8.72 -35.96 2.56
C ALA A 27 7.53 -36.34 3.46
N GLU A 28 7.78 -37.13 4.51
CA GLU A 28 6.87 -37.20 5.65
C GLU A 28 6.78 -35.79 6.25
N VAL A 29 5.63 -35.14 6.04
CA VAL A 29 5.31 -33.88 6.70
C VAL A 29 5.15 -34.16 8.18
N THR A 30 6.23 -34.00 8.93
CA THR A 30 6.26 -34.08 10.38
C THR A 30 5.30 -33.03 10.95
N ARG A 31 4.07 -33.44 11.26
CA ARG A 31 3.20 -32.65 12.12
C ARG A 31 3.92 -32.50 13.45
N ALA A 32 4.07 -31.25 13.90
CA ALA A 32 4.58 -30.97 15.24
C ALA A 32 3.74 -31.76 16.28
N PRO A 33 4.37 -32.32 17.33
CA PRO A 33 3.63 -33.00 18.39
C PRO A 33 2.61 -32.04 19.00
N ALA A 34 1.40 -32.54 19.28
CA ALA A 34 0.44 -31.77 20.06
C ALA A 34 0.97 -31.65 21.49
N ALA A 35 1.27 -30.44 21.93
CA ALA A 35 1.61 -30.17 23.32
C ALA A 35 0.35 -30.39 24.19
N TYR A 36 0.51 -31.13 25.28
CA TYR A 36 -0.51 -31.34 26.29
C TYR A 36 -0.40 -30.24 27.34
N ASP A 37 -1.52 -29.59 27.67
CA ASP A 37 -1.59 -28.61 28.76
C ASP A 37 -2.05 -29.33 30.03
N GLU A 38 -1.13 -29.52 30.98
CA GLU A 38 -1.40 -30.21 32.25
C GLU A 38 -2.34 -29.43 33.17
N GLU A 39 -2.50 -28.12 32.98
CA GLU A 39 -3.28 -27.26 33.88
C GLU A 39 -4.77 -27.21 33.51
N SER A 40 -5.12 -27.34 32.22
CA SER A 40 -6.51 -27.34 31.74
C SER A 40 -7.07 -28.73 31.40
N GLY A 41 -6.22 -29.73 31.13
CA GLY A 41 -6.62 -31.10 30.81
C GLY A 41 -7.27 -31.29 29.43
N GLU A 42 -7.26 -30.27 28.57
CA GLU A 42 -7.78 -30.36 27.20
C GLU A 42 -6.67 -30.57 26.14
N LEU A 43 -6.98 -31.38 25.12
CA LEU A 43 -6.11 -31.57 23.96
C LEU A 43 -6.10 -30.32 23.09
N TYR A 44 -4.92 -29.74 22.88
CA TYR A 44 -4.71 -28.53 22.07
C TYR A 44 -5.32 -28.68 20.65
N GLU A 45 -6.49 -28.10 20.40
CA GLU A 45 -7.01 -27.99 19.04
C GLU A 45 -6.01 -27.17 18.21
N SER A 46 -5.48 -27.78 17.15
CA SER A 46 -4.48 -27.18 16.25
C SER A 46 -4.77 -25.70 15.98
N SER A 47 -3.79 -24.82 16.19
CA SER A 47 -3.94 -23.35 16.13
C SER A 47 -4.70 -22.83 14.90
N TRP A 48 -4.60 -23.54 13.76
CA TRP A 48 -5.30 -23.22 12.53
C TRP A 48 -6.83 -23.44 12.61
N LYS A 49 -7.36 -24.41 13.38
CA LYS A 49 -8.82 -24.51 13.61
C LYS A 49 -9.36 -23.31 14.37
N SER A 50 -8.65 -22.88 15.40
CA SER A 50 -9.00 -21.73 16.23
C SER A 50 -8.90 -20.42 15.43
N ALA A 51 -7.80 -20.23 14.69
CA ALA A 51 -7.63 -19.08 13.80
C ALA A 51 -8.65 -19.06 12.64
N TRP A 52 -8.99 -20.21 12.04
CA TRP A 52 -10.04 -20.29 11.02
C TRP A 52 -11.43 -19.95 11.58
N THR A 53 -11.71 -20.38 12.81
CA THR A 53 -12.95 -20.03 13.52
C THR A 53 -13.03 -18.52 13.79
N ALA A 54 -11.92 -17.90 14.23
CA ALA A 54 -11.83 -16.46 14.43
C ALA A 54 -12.00 -15.67 13.12
N ILE A 55 -11.40 -16.13 12.01
CA ILE A 55 -11.60 -15.54 10.67
C ILE A 55 -13.08 -15.64 10.25
N CYS A 56 -13.72 -16.80 10.41
CA CYS A 56 -15.13 -16.99 10.10
C CYS A 56 -16.05 -16.06 10.92
N GLN A 57 -15.74 -15.85 12.20
CA GLN A 57 -16.47 -14.92 13.07
C GLN A 57 -16.25 -13.45 12.68
N LEU A 58 -15.02 -13.07 12.32
CA LEU A 58 -14.70 -11.73 11.83
C LEU A 58 -15.42 -11.42 10.52
N VAL A 59 -15.43 -12.34 9.57
CA VAL A 59 -16.17 -12.19 8.30
C VAL A 59 -17.68 -12.08 8.54
N ASN A 60 -18.24 -12.86 9.48
CA ASN A 60 -19.65 -12.74 9.87
C ASN A 60 -19.96 -11.38 10.50
N LEU A 61 -19.13 -10.87 11.40
CA LEU A 61 -19.29 -9.54 11.99
C LEU A 61 -19.26 -8.44 10.92
N LEU A 62 -18.30 -8.49 9.99
CA LEU A 62 -18.21 -7.55 8.87
C LEU A 62 -19.46 -7.61 7.96
N GLN A 63 -20.02 -8.79 7.75
CA GLN A 63 -21.28 -8.96 7.01
C GLN A 63 -22.46 -8.26 7.70
N HIS A 64 -22.62 -8.42 9.02
CA HIS A 64 -23.65 -7.71 9.78
C HIS A 64 -23.45 -6.18 9.75
N MET A 65 -22.21 -5.71 9.85
CA MET A 65 -21.89 -4.28 9.70
C MET A 65 -22.27 -3.76 8.31
N GLN A 66 -21.99 -4.51 7.24
CA GLN A 66 -22.40 -4.14 5.88
C GLN A 66 -23.93 -4.10 5.72
N ILE A 67 -24.65 -5.06 6.30
CA ILE A 67 -26.12 -5.06 6.32
C ILE A 67 -26.64 -3.78 6.98
N ALA A 68 -26.14 -3.45 8.18
CA ALA A 68 -26.53 -2.23 8.90
C ALA A 68 -26.23 -0.96 8.08
N ILE A 69 -25.01 -0.82 7.53
CA ILE A 69 -24.61 0.35 6.73
C ILE A 69 -25.54 0.55 5.52
N VAL A 70 -25.86 -0.53 4.79
CA VAL A 70 -26.73 -0.46 3.62
C VAL A 70 -28.16 -0.10 4.04
N VAL A 71 -28.71 -0.75 5.06
CA VAL A 71 -30.08 -0.48 5.56
C VAL A 71 -30.22 0.96 6.06
N PHE A 72 -29.29 1.46 6.88
CA PHE A 72 -29.32 2.86 7.35
C PHE A 72 -29.13 3.86 6.21
N SER A 73 -28.32 3.55 5.19
CA SER A 73 -28.17 4.41 4.01
C SER A 73 -29.46 4.51 3.19
N VAL A 74 -30.17 3.38 3.04
CA VAL A 74 -31.50 3.30 2.40
C VAL A 74 -32.54 4.09 3.17
N TRP A 75 -32.62 3.90 4.50
CA TRP A 75 -33.56 4.62 5.36
C TRP A 75 -33.30 6.12 5.36
N ARG A 76 -32.03 6.54 5.50
CA ARG A 76 -31.65 7.95 5.42
C ARG A 76 -32.09 8.57 4.10
N TYR A 77 -31.76 7.94 2.97
CA TYR A 77 -32.18 8.42 1.66
C TYR A 77 -33.71 8.54 1.53
N ALA A 78 -34.46 7.54 1.99
CA ALA A 78 -35.92 7.60 1.98
C ALA A 78 -36.47 8.77 2.83
N LEU A 79 -35.90 9.01 4.01
CA LEU A 79 -36.33 10.07 4.92
C LEU A 79 -35.88 11.48 4.48
N THR A 80 -34.82 11.63 3.70
CA THR A 80 -34.26 12.94 3.31
C THR A 80 -34.35 13.27 1.81
N SER A 81 -35.02 12.46 1.00
CA SER A 81 -35.11 12.68 -0.46
C SER A 81 -36.22 13.63 -0.90
N GLN A 82 -37.13 14.01 -0.01
CA GLN A 82 -38.14 15.06 -0.25
C GLN A 82 -37.84 16.28 0.61
N ALA A 83 -37.79 17.46 -0.02
CA ALA A 83 -37.44 18.71 0.64
C ALA A 83 -38.55 19.26 1.57
N ASP A 84 -39.80 18.81 1.37
CA ASP A 84 -40.97 19.16 2.19
C ASP A 84 -41.21 18.18 3.36
N GLY A 85 -40.39 17.13 3.49
CA GLY A 85 -40.56 16.09 4.51
C GLY A 85 -41.74 15.14 4.26
N SER A 86 -42.37 15.18 3.08
CA SER A 86 -43.47 14.27 2.73
C SER A 86 -42.98 12.82 2.59
N ILE A 87 -43.89 11.87 2.86
CA ILE A 87 -43.63 10.43 2.72
C ILE A 87 -44.51 9.88 1.58
N THR A 88 -43.87 9.63 0.44
CA THR A 88 -44.48 9.09 -0.77
C THR A 88 -44.43 7.56 -0.81
N ASN A 89 -45.25 6.95 -1.69
CA ASN A 89 -45.18 5.51 -1.97
C ASN A 89 -43.79 5.07 -2.44
N LEU A 90 -43.02 5.94 -3.10
CA LEU A 90 -41.63 5.66 -3.48
C LEU A 90 -40.70 5.54 -2.26
N GLN A 91 -40.81 6.43 -1.28
CA GLN A 91 -39.99 6.37 -0.06
C GLN A 91 -40.35 5.15 0.79
N LEU A 92 -41.64 4.84 0.90
CA LEU A 92 -42.10 3.62 1.57
C LEU A 92 -41.63 2.36 0.82
N HIS A 93 -41.70 2.33 -0.51
CA HIS A 93 -41.12 1.25 -1.33
C HIS A 93 -39.65 1.01 -1.00
N ILE A 94 -38.84 2.08 -0.97
CA ILE A 94 -37.40 2.04 -0.65
C ILE A 94 -37.16 1.46 0.75
N VAL A 95 -37.90 1.93 1.77
CA VAL A 95 -37.79 1.41 3.14
C VAL A 95 -38.21 -0.05 3.24
N PHE A 96 -39.41 -0.40 2.77
CA PHE A 96 -39.96 -1.75 2.90
C PHE A 96 -39.19 -2.78 2.07
N ALA A 97 -38.92 -2.53 0.78
CA ALA A 97 -38.19 -3.46 -0.08
C ALA A 97 -36.71 -3.58 0.34
N GLY A 98 -36.06 -2.46 0.69
CA GLY A 98 -34.67 -2.46 1.16
C GLY A 98 -34.50 -3.20 2.48
N THR A 99 -35.37 -2.98 3.47
CA THR A 99 -35.35 -3.70 4.75
C THR A 99 -35.70 -5.17 4.56
N GLY A 100 -36.69 -5.48 3.72
CA GLY A 100 -37.10 -6.85 3.41
C GLY A 100 -35.96 -7.68 2.81
N TYR A 101 -35.34 -7.19 1.72
CA TYR A 101 -34.24 -7.91 1.08
C TYR A 101 -32.94 -7.88 1.88
N GLN A 102 -32.46 -6.70 2.32
CA GLN A 102 -31.12 -6.57 2.90
C GLN A 102 -31.03 -6.94 4.38
N LEU A 103 -32.06 -6.63 5.19
CA LEU A 103 -32.08 -7.01 6.60
C LEU A 103 -32.66 -8.41 6.76
N PHE A 104 -33.98 -8.56 6.62
CA PHE A 104 -34.66 -9.78 7.04
C PHE A 104 -34.29 -11.02 6.22
N LEU A 105 -34.26 -10.93 4.88
CA LEU A 105 -33.95 -12.10 4.04
C LEU A 105 -32.47 -12.52 4.14
N VAL A 106 -31.50 -11.60 4.22
CA VAL A 106 -30.09 -11.96 4.45
C VAL A 106 -29.88 -12.52 5.86
N GLU A 107 -30.40 -11.86 6.90
CA GLU A 107 -30.29 -12.34 8.30
C GLU A 107 -30.96 -13.71 8.49
N SER A 108 -32.05 -14.01 7.74
CA SER A 108 -32.64 -15.36 7.76
C SER A 108 -31.63 -16.44 7.39
N ILE A 109 -30.75 -16.20 6.41
CA ILE A 109 -29.73 -17.15 5.99
C ILE A 109 -28.56 -17.16 6.97
N LEU A 110 -28.08 -15.98 7.41
CA LEU A 110 -26.99 -15.88 8.38
C LEU A 110 -27.33 -16.56 9.72
N THR A 111 -28.59 -16.50 10.15
CA THR A 111 -29.10 -17.22 11.34
C THR A 111 -28.74 -18.71 11.34
N LEU A 112 -28.75 -19.37 10.17
CA LEU A 112 -28.43 -20.79 10.00
C LEU A 112 -26.92 -21.10 10.01
N HIS A 113 -26.06 -20.09 9.84
CA HIS A 113 -24.62 -20.29 9.78
C HIS A 113 -24.04 -20.75 11.13
N LYS A 114 -23.00 -21.59 11.09
CA LYS A 114 -22.38 -22.16 12.30
C LYS A 114 -21.72 -21.08 13.16
N HIS A 115 -20.97 -20.17 12.52
CA HIS A 115 -20.17 -19.13 13.16
C HIS A 115 -20.91 -17.77 13.26
N ASN A 116 -22.23 -17.77 13.17
CA ASN A 116 -23.03 -16.54 13.28
C ASN A 116 -23.03 -16.01 14.72
N THR A 117 -22.45 -14.84 14.95
CA THR A 117 -22.13 -14.28 16.27
C THR A 117 -23.28 -14.35 17.28
N TRP A 118 -24.48 -13.88 16.91
CA TRP A 118 -25.62 -13.83 17.82
C TRP A 118 -26.45 -15.13 17.87
N SER A 119 -26.48 -15.93 16.81
CA SER A 119 -27.24 -17.20 16.79
C SER A 119 -26.40 -18.43 17.16
N ALA A 120 -25.08 -18.31 17.35
CA ALA A 120 -24.16 -19.42 17.63
C ALA A 120 -24.62 -20.31 18.80
N GLN A 121 -25.21 -19.73 19.84
CA GLN A 121 -25.70 -20.41 21.03
C GLN A 121 -27.06 -21.13 20.84
N LEU A 122 -27.75 -20.88 19.72
CA LEU A 122 -29.06 -21.48 19.44
C LEU A 122 -28.93 -22.89 18.87
N SER A 123 -29.80 -23.80 19.32
CA SER A 123 -29.94 -25.13 18.73
C SER A 123 -30.31 -25.05 17.24
N MET A 124 -29.99 -26.07 16.44
CA MET A 124 -30.31 -26.08 15.01
C MET A 124 -31.82 -25.99 14.72
N ASP A 125 -32.67 -26.46 15.63
CA ASP A 125 -34.13 -26.34 15.48
C ASP A 125 -34.62 -24.94 15.87
N SER A 126 -34.05 -24.31 16.90
CA SER A 126 -34.27 -22.89 17.20
C SER A 126 -33.81 -22.00 16.03
N LYS A 127 -32.65 -22.26 15.43
CA LYS A 127 -32.15 -21.56 14.22
C LYS A 127 -33.11 -21.69 13.03
N ARG A 128 -33.71 -22.87 12.82
CA ARG A 128 -34.73 -23.08 11.76
C ARG A 128 -36.01 -22.29 12.00
N ILE A 129 -36.47 -22.21 13.25
CA ILE A 129 -37.65 -21.40 13.61
C ILE A 129 -37.36 -19.92 13.35
N VAL A 130 -36.22 -19.41 13.84
CA VAL A 130 -35.85 -17.99 13.68
C VAL A 130 -35.59 -17.62 12.21
N HIS A 131 -34.97 -18.51 11.43
CA HIS A 131 -34.90 -18.41 9.96
C HIS A 131 -36.28 -18.24 9.33
N GLY A 132 -37.24 -19.12 9.69
CA GLY A 132 -38.62 -19.04 9.21
C GLY A 132 -39.31 -17.72 9.58
N CYS A 133 -39.14 -17.25 10.83
CA CYS A 133 -39.68 -15.96 11.28
C CYS A 133 -39.14 -14.78 10.46
N PHE A 134 -37.83 -14.70 10.24
CA PHE A 134 -37.24 -13.65 9.40
C PHE A 134 -37.62 -13.80 7.92
N GLN A 135 -37.80 -15.02 7.42
CA GLN A 135 -38.26 -15.26 6.05
C GLN A 135 -39.70 -14.79 5.85
N ILE A 136 -40.60 -14.99 6.83
CA ILE A 136 -41.97 -14.45 6.84
C ILE A 136 -41.94 -12.91 6.85
N LEU A 137 -41.22 -12.30 7.80
CA LEU A 137 -41.12 -10.84 7.91
C LEU A 137 -40.53 -10.21 6.65
N GLY A 138 -39.45 -10.79 6.13
CA GLY A 138 -38.81 -10.36 4.89
C GLY A 138 -39.74 -10.46 3.68
N ALA A 139 -40.47 -11.56 3.52
CA ALA A 139 -41.44 -11.73 2.44
C ALA A 139 -42.58 -10.69 2.50
N VAL A 140 -43.12 -10.41 3.69
CA VAL A 140 -44.15 -9.37 3.90
C VAL A 140 -43.63 -7.97 3.54
N PHE A 141 -42.43 -7.63 4.00
CA PHE A 141 -41.78 -6.34 3.70
C PHE A 141 -41.48 -6.19 2.19
N VAL A 142 -40.98 -7.24 1.54
CA VAL A 142 -40.75 -7.26 0.09
C VAL A 142 -42.05 -7.11 -0.70
N LEU A 143 -43.12 -7.81 -0.31
CA LEU A 143 -44.45 -7.70 -0.94
C LEU A 143 -44.99 -6.26 -0.86
N ALA A 144 -45.07 -5.72 0.36
CA ALA A 144 -45.59 -4.38 0.62
C ALA A 144 -44.75 -3.32 -0.12
N GLY A 145 -43.42 -3.41 -0.01
CA GLY A 145 -42.51 -2.52 -0.71
C GLY A 145 -42.71 -2.54 -2.22
N THR A 146 -42.66 -3.71 -2.85
CA THR A 146 -42.79 -3.83 -4.32
C THR A 146 -44.16 -3.35 -4.81
N PHE A 147 -45.25 -3.63 -4.09
CA PHE A 147 -46.58 -3.12 -4.46
C PHE A 147 -46.65 -1.59 -4.43
N LEU A 148 -46.10 -0.95 -3.39
CA LEU A 148 -46.02 0.52 -3.30
C LEU A 148 -45.19 1.12 -4.44
N GLY A 149 -44.09 0.47 -4.81
CA GLY A 149 -43.24 0.88 -5.93
C GLY A 149 -43.95 0.78 -7.28
N LEU A 150 -44.69 -0.30 -7.52
CA LEU A 150 -45.50 -0.50 -8.74
C LEU A 150 -46.67 0.49 -8.82
N SER A 151 -47.32 0.78 -7.69
CA SER A 151 -48.39 1.78 -7.59
C SER A 151 -47.89 3.17 -8.01
N GLN A 152 -46.69 3.57 -7.57
CA GLN A 152 -46.08 4.86 -7.94
C GLN A 152 -45.86 5.04 -9.46
N VAL A 153 -45.67 3.95 -10.20
CA VAL A 153 -45.42 3.96 -11.66
C VAL A 153 -46.64 3.51 -12.47
N ASN A 154 -47.84 3.50 -11.89
CA ASN A 154 -49.08 3.03 -12.53
C ASN A 154 -48.91 1.64 -13.18
N MET A 155 -48.23 0.73 -12.49
CA MET A 155 -47.91 -0.64 -12.95
C MET A 155 -47.02 -0.74 -14.21
N GLN A 156 -46.42 0.36 -14.70
CA GLN A 156 -45.55 0.32 -15.88
C GLN A 156 -44.15 -0.21 -15.55
N ILE A 157 -43.81 -1.39 -16.11
CA ILE A 157 -42.53 -2.07 -15.90
C ILE A 157 -41.65 -1.89 -17.15
N SER A 158 -40.82 -0.83 -17.16
CA SER A 158 -39.94 -0.50 -18.28
C SER A 158 -38.46 -0.38 -17.93
N SER A 159 -38.11 -0.21 -16.65
CA SER A 159 -36.72 -0.10 -16.19
C SER A 159 -36.13 -1.45 -15.80
N ALA A 160 -34.82 -1.62 -15.98
CA ALA A 160 -34.10 -2.83 -15.55
C ALA A 160 -34.29 -3.13 -14.05
N HIS A 161 -34.34 -2.08 -13.21
CA HIS A 161 -34.66 -2.21 -11.78
C HIS A 161 -36.08 -2.78 -11.56
N ALA A 162 -37.10 -2.27 -12.25
CA ALA A 162 -38.47 -2.77 -12.11
C ALA A 162 -38.62 -4.21 -12.62
N ILE A 163 -37.99 -4.56 -13.75
CA ILE A 163 -38.01 -5.92 -14.31
C ILE A 163 -37.35 -6.90 -13.32
N CYS A 164 -36.14 -6.61 -12.86
CA CYS A 164 -35.44 -7.45 -11.89
C CYS A 164 -36.19 -7.56 -10.56
N GLY A 165 -36.83 -6.48 -10.09
CA GLY A 165 -37.62 -6.47 -8.85
C GLY A 165 -38.88 -7.33 -8.91
N VAL A 166 -39.60 -7.33 -10.04
CA VAL A 166 -40.77 -8.21 -10.24
C VAL A 166 -40.36 -9.68 -10.36
N VAL A 167 -39.25 -9.98 -11.04
CA VAL A 167 -38.66 -11.33 -11.07
C VAL A 167 -38.23 -11.77 -9.67
N ALA A 168 -37.54 -10.91 -8.92
CA ALA A 168 -37.15 -11.20 -7.55
C ALA A 168 -38.38 -11.47 -6.67
N LEU A 169 -39.44 -10.68 -6.76
CA LEU A 169 -40.68 -10.88 -6.02
C LEU A 169 -41.32 -12.23 -6.31
N ALA A 170 -41.44 -12.61 -7.59
CA ALA A 170 -42.03 -13.89 -7.99
C ALA A 170 -41.27 -15.09 -7.40
N PHE A 171 -39.93 -15.04 -7.43
CA PHE A 171 -39.08 -16.07 -6.83
C PHE A 171 -39.06 -16.00 -5.29
N THR A 172 -39.22 -14.83 -4.67
CA THR A 172 -39.43 -14.72 -3.21
C THR A 172 -40.72 -15.40 -2.78
N MET A 173 -41.81 -15.27 -3.55
CA MET A 173 -43.07 -15.98 -3.28
C MET A 173 -42.95 -17.50 -3.47
N LEU A 174 -42.27 -17.95 -4.53
CA LEU A 174 -41.99 -19.37 -4.74
C LEU A 174 -41.09 -19.96 -3.64
N SER A 175 -40.10 -19.18 -3.18
CA SER A 175 -39.25 -19.52 -2.04
C SER A 175 -40.07 -19.64 -0.75
N PHE A 176 -40.96 -18.69 -0.48
CA PHE A 176 -41.84 -18.72 0.69
C PHE A 176 -42.73 -19.98 0.73
N VAL A 177 -43.45 -20.27 -0.37
CA VAL A 177 -44.30 -21.46 -0.47
C VAL A 177 -43.49 -22.75 -0.35
N SER A 178 -42.36 -22.85 -1.06
CA SER A 178 -41.47 -24.03 -0.95
C SER A 178 -40.84 -24.17 0.44
N GLY A 179 -40.65 -23.08 1.19
CA GLY A 179 -40.14 -23.08 2.56
C GLY A 179 -41.13 -23.68 3.55
N ILE A 180 -42.41 -23.32 3.45
CA ILE A 180 -43.49 -23.95 4.22
C ILE A 180 -43.55 -25.46 3.91
N ILE A 181 -43.50 -25.85 2.63
CA ILE A 181 -43.50 -27.27 2.23
C ILE A 181 -42.25 -27.97 2.76
N ALA A 182 -41.07 -27.34 2.71
CA ALA A 182 -39.82 -27.89 3.24
C ALA A 182 -39.86 -28.12 4.76
N LEU A 183 -40.45 -27.17 5.52
CA LEU A 183 -40.63 -27.24 6.97
C LEU A 183 -41.47 -28.46 7.39
N PHE A 184 -42.56 -28.75 6.68
CA PHE A 184 -43.44 -29.89 6.97
C PHE A 184 -43.09 -31.18 6.21
N SER A 185 -42.16 -31.15 5.24
CA SER A 185 -41.77 -32.29 4.40
C SER A 185 -41.34 -33.55 5.16
N SER A 186 -40.87 -33.40 6.41
CA SER A 186 -40.50 -34.53 7.28
C SER A 186 -41.73 -35.30 7.80
N LYS A 187 -42.86 -34.60 8.01
CA LYS A 187 -44.13 -35.15 8.50
C LYS A 187 -45.00 -35.71 7.37
N VAL A 188 -44.85 -35.20 6.15
CA VAL A 188 -45.61 -35.62 4.94
C VAL A 188 -44.77 -36.56 4.05
N ARG A 189 -43.84 -37.32 4.64
CA ARG A 189 -42.85 -38.16 3.94
C ARG A 189 -43.46 -39.26 3.05
N LEU A 190 -44.71 -39.63 3.31
CA LEU A 190 -45.47 -40.61 2.52
C LEU A 190 -45.84 -40.08 1.12
N LEU A 191 -45.89 -38.76 0.90
CA LEU A 191 -46.23 -38.16 -0.40
C LEU A 191 -45.04 -37.49 -1.08
N LEU A 192 -44.08 -36.92 -0.33
CA LEU A 192 -42.88 -36.31 -0.90
C LEU A 192 -41.59 -36.71 -0.17
N LYS A 193 -40.52 -36.98 -0.95
CA LYS A 193 -39.16 -37.14 -0.43
C LYS A 193 -38.65 -35.78 0.07
N SER A 194 -38.24 -35.72 1.34
CA SER A 194 -37.84 -34.45 2.00
C SER A 194 -36.58 -33.80 1.39
N ASN A 195 -35.63 -34.57 0.86
CA ASN A 195 -34.35 -34.02 0.37
C ASN A 195 -34.51 -33.17 -0.91
N PRO A 196 -35.17 -33.64 -1.99
CA PRO A 196 -35.46 -32.81 -3.17
C PRO A 196 -36.19 -31.50 -2.86
N VAL A 197 -37.18 -31.54 -1.95
CA VAL A 197 -37.95 -30.35 -1.54
C VAL A 197 -37.04 -29.30 -0.89
N LYS A 198 -36.13 -29.72 -0.01
CA LYS A 198 -35.16 -28.82 0.64
C LYS A 198 -34.16 -28.23 -0.35
N ILE A 199 -33.64 -29.04 -1.28
CA ILE A 199 -32.72 -28.57 -2.33
C ILE A 199 -33.40 -27.55 -3.23
N PHE A 200 -34.65 -27.82 -3.65
CA PHE A 200 -35.46 -26.89 -4.44
C PHE A 200 -35.69 -25.57 -3.70
N HIS A 201 -36.08 -25.62 -2.43
CA HIS A 201 -36.26 -24.42 -1.61
C HIS A 201 -34.97 -23.58 -1.53
N VAL A 202 -33.82 -24.20 -1.27
CA VAL A 202 -32.52 -23.51 -1.22
C VAL A 202 -32.17 -22.87 -2.57
N ALA A 203 -32.34 -23.60 -3.69
CA ALA A 203 -32.04 -23.08 -5.02
C ALA A 203 -32.91 -21.86 -5.39
N VAL A 204 -34.23 -21.96 -5.17
CA VAL A 204 -35.18 -20.87 -5.42
C VAL A 204 -34.91 -19.68 -4.48
N GLY A 205 -34.63 -19.94 -3.20
CA GLY A 205 -34.33 -18.90 -2.21
C GLY A 205 -33.04 -18.14 -2.49
N MET A 206 -31.97 -18.83 -2.87
CA MET A 206 -30.71 -18.21 -3.29
C MET A 206 -30.91 -17.33 -4.53
N PHE A 207 -31.62 -17.83 -5.56
CA PHE A 207 -31.91 -17.05 -6.76
C PHE A 207 -32.76 -15.81 -6.45
N ALA A 208 -33.81 -15.94 -5.63
CA ALA A 208 -34.65 -14.83 -5.19
C ALA A 208 -33.84 -13.73 -4.49
N LEU A 209 -32.95 -14.12 -3.57
CA LEU A 209 -32.10 -13.17 -2.85
C LEU A 209 -31.09 -12.50 -3.79
N SER A 210 -30.40 -13.26 -4.65
CA SER A 210 -29.46 -12.69 -5.63
C SER A 210 -30.14 -11.67 -6.55
N MET A 211 -31.34 -11.97 -7.07
CA MET A 211 -32.10 -11.03 -7.90
C MET A 211 -32.56 -9.78 -7.11
N GLY A 212 -32.93 -9.93 -5.84
CA GLY A 212 -33.24 -8.81 -4.94
C GLY A 212 -32.04 -7.88 -4.70
N LEU A 213 -30.87 -8.46 -4.44
CA LEU A 213 -29.63 -7.71 -4.24
C LEU A 213 -29.17 -6.99 -5.53
N ILE A 214 -29.26 -7.65 -6.69
CA ILE A 214 -29.00 -7.02 -8.01
C ILE A 214 -29.96 -5.86 -8.24
N THR A 215 -31.26 -6.04 -7.92
CA THR A 215 -32.27 -4.98 -8.03
C THR A 215 -31.89 -3.77 -7.16
N MET A 216 -31.42 -4.00 -5.93
CA MET A 216 -30.98 -2.94 -5.02
C MET A 216 -29.73 -2.22 -5.54
N ILE A 217 -28.75 -2.93 -6.12
CA ILE A 217 -27.57 -2.32 -6.77
C ILE A 217 -27.98 -1.41 -7.94
N LEU A 218 -28.93 -1.85 -8.77
CA LEU A 218 -29.49 -1.03 -9.84
C LEU A 218 -30.23 0.21 -9.31
N GLY A 219 -30.85 0.11 -8.12
CA GLY A 219 -31.45 1.25 -7.41
C GLY A 219 -30.41 2.27 -6.94
N PHE A 220 -29.31 1.82 -6.34
CA PHE A 220 -28.20 2.68 -5.90
C PHE A 220 -27.47 3.35 -7.06
N ASN A 221 -27.35 2.68 -8.21
CA ASN A 221 -26.75 3.26 -9.41
C ASN A 221 -27.72 4.18 -10.19
N SER A 222 -28.91 4.45 -9.67
CA SER A 222 -29.83 5.43 -10.27
C SER A 222 -29.33 6.86 -10.04
N VAL A 223 -29.49 7.72 -11.06
CA VAL A 223 -29.06 9.13 -11.00
C VAL A 223 -29.61 9.82 -9.75
N ARG A 224 -30.90 9.64 -9.44
CA ARG A 224 -31.56 10.23 -8.25
C ARG A 224 -30.90 9.85 -6.93
N PHE A 225 -30.49 8.58 -6.78
CA PHE A 225 -29.75 8.17 -5.58
C PHE A 225 -28.39 8.84 -5.55
N SER A 226 -27.64 8.80 -6.66
CA SER A 226 -26.28 9.36 -6.73
C SER A 226 -26.19 10.87 -6.48
N THR A 227 -27.18 11.66 -6.93
CA THR A 227 -27.17 13.13 -6.80
C THR A 227 -27.60 13.65 -5.43
N THR A 228 -28.28 12.83 -4.62
CA THR A 228 -28.90 13.25 -3.35
C THR A 228 -28.10 12.78 -2.12
N GLN A 229 -27.01 12.03 -2.30
CA GLN A 229 -26.14 11.62 -1.19
C GLN A 229 -25.19 12.73 -0.77
N GLY A 230 -25.41 13.30 0.42
CA GLY A 230 -24.43 14.15 1.09
C GLY A 230 -23.18 13.38 1.51
N ALA A 231 -22.05 14.11 1.67
CA ALA A 231 -20.68 13.60 1.84
C ALA A 231 -20.51 12.35 2.74
N LEU A 232 -21.27 12.24 3.83
CA LEU A 232 -21.22 11.11 4.78
C LEU A 232 -21.64 9.76 4.16
N ALA A 233 -22.62 9.75 3.26
CA ALA A 233 -23.03 8.52 2.55
C ALA A 233 -22.06 8.19 1.41
N THR A 234 -21.56 9.22 0.71
CA THR A 234 -20.45 9.06 -0.24
C THR A 234 -19.22 8.48 0.45
N ALA A 235 -18.89 8.92 1.67
CA ALA A 235 -17.80 8.37 2.47
C ALA A 235 -18.00 6.89 2.84
N LEU A 236 -19.20 6.50 3.28
CA LEU A 236 -19.54 5.11 3.60
C LEU A 236 -19.52 4.19 2.36
N ILE A 237 -20.01 4.67 1.21
CA ILE A 237 -19.96 3.93 -0.07
C ILE A 237 -18.51 3.88 -0.61
N THR A 238 -17.72 4.93 -0.39
CA THR A 238 -16.29 4.99 -0.75
C THR A 238 -15.45 4.07 0.14
N PHE A 239 -15.88 3.84 1.39
CA PHE A 239 -15.33 2.81 2.27
C PHE A 239 -15.48 1.38 1.71
N ALA A 240 -16.39 1.15 0.76
CA ALA A 240 -16.49 -0.10 -0.01
C ALA A 240 -15.68 -0.08 -1.33
N ARG A 241 -15.26 1.10 -1.82
CA ARG A 241 -14.36 1.27 -2.99
C ARG A 241 -12.90 1.41 -2.54
N ARG A 242 -12.50 0.63 -1.53
CA ARG A 242 -11.42 0.96 -0.57
C ARG A 242 -9.96 0.80 -1.06
N TYR A 243 -9.69 1.08 -2.32
CA TYR A 243 -8.33 1.28 -2.84
C TYR A 243 -8.33 2.39 -3.88
N ASP A 244 -7.42 3.37 -3.72
CA ASP A 244 -7.10 4.38 -4.73
C ASP A 244 -6.38 3.73 -5.93
N THR A 245 -7.19 3.03 -6.73
CA THR A 245 -6.78 2.21 -7.89
C THR A 245 -6.71 3.01 -9.18
N ARG A 246 -7.14 4.27 -9.15
CA ARG A 246 -7.15 5.17 -10.30
C ARG A 246 -6.00 6.15 -10.16
N THR A 247 -4.77 5.64 -10.28
CA THR A 247 -3.55 6.36 -9.92
C THR A 247 -3.30 7.65 -10.71
N THR A 248 -3.92 7.78 -11.89
CA THR A 248 -3.74 8.88 -12.85
C THR A 248 -5.02 9.71 -13.05
N ILE A 249 -5.80 9.96 -11.99
CA ILE A 249 -6.94 10.90 -12.03
C ILE A 249 -6.73 12.08 -11.10
N PHE A 250 -7.31 13.22 -11.47
CA PHE A 250 -7.40 14.37 -10.58
C PHE A 250 -8.39 14.12 -9.44
N SER A 251 -8.05 14.64 -8.26
CA SER A 251 -9.00 14.85 -7.18
C SER A 251 -10.00 15.97 -7.54
N PRO A 252 -11.11 16.12 -6.78
CA PRO A 252 -12.01 17.27 -6.94
C PRO A 252 -11.35 18.64 -6.74
N GLU A 253 -10.18 18.68 -6.10
CA GLU A 253 -9.37 19.88 -5.87
C GLU A 253 -8.33 20.14 -6.99
N GLY A 254 -8.29 19.29 -8.03
CA GLY A 254 -7.29 19.39 -9.12
C GLY A 254 -5.91 18.83 -8.76
N ARG A 255 -5.80 17.98 -7.73
CA ARG A 255 -4.53 17.42 -7.22
C ARG A 255 -4.34 15.96 -7.66
N LEU A 256 -3.11 15.46 -7.67
CA LEU A 256 -2.77 14.06 -7.97
C LEU A 256 -2.30 13.34 -6.69
N TYR A 257 -3.23 12.71 -5.97
CA TYR A 257 -2.93 12.13 -4.64
C TYR A 257 -1.78 11.11 -4.65
N GLN A 258 -1.65 10.27 -5.67
CA GLN A 258 -0.52 9.32 -5.76
C GLN A 258 0.86 10.00 -5.85
N VAL A 259 0.94 11.19 -6.44
CA VAL A 259 2.19 11.98 -6.50
C VAL A 259 2.50 12.57 -5.12
N GLU A 260 1.47 13.02 -4.39
CA GLU A 260 1.63 13.52 -3.02
C GLU A 260 2.04 12.41 -2.05
N TYR A 261 1.46 11.21 -2.17
CA TYR A 261 1.88 10.04 -1.38
C TYR A 261 3.31 9.59 -1.71
N ALA A 262 3.74 9.72 -2.97
CA ALA A 262 5.12 9.49 -3.36
C ALA A 262 6.08 10.53 -2.75
N MET A 263 5.67 11.81 -2.69
CA MET A 263 6.42 12.87 -2.01
C MET A 263 6.54 12.63 -0.50
N GLU A 264 5.48 12.14 0.16
CA GLU A 264 5.52 11.80 1.58
C GLU A 264 6.44 10.59 1.85
N ALA A 265 6.41 9.57 0.98
CA ALA A 265 7.36 8.46 1.07
C ALA A 265 8.84 8.91 0.94
N ILE A 266 9.08 9.99 0.20
CA ILE A 266 10.41 10.62 0.08
C ILE A 266 10.73 11.47 1.31
N SER A 267 9.75 12.14 1.93
CA SER A 267 9.94 12.89 3.20
C SER A 267 10.55 11.98 4.29
N HIS A 268 10.15 10.71 4.32
CA HIS A 268 10.65 9.72 5.28
C HIS A 268 11.93 8.98 4.83
N ALA A 269 12.47 9.26 3.64
CA ALA A 269 13.73 8.69 3.16
C ALA A 269 14.94 9.42 3.73
N GLY A 270 16.08 8.74 3.87
CA GLY A 270 17.27 9.35 4.48
C GLY A 270 17.79 10.53 3.66
N THR A 271 18.21 11.60 4.34
CA THR A 271 18.52 12.93 3.79
C THR A 271 19.58 12.88 2.68
N SER A 272 19.45 13.73 1.65
CA SER A 272 20.55 14.02 0.72
C SER A 272 20.49 15.47 0.24
N LEU A 273 21.65 16.13 0.20
CA LEU A 273 21.81 17.51 -0.20
C LEU A 273 22.86 17.66 -1.30
N GLY A 274 22.74 18.75 -2.06
CA GLY A 274 23.71 19.15 -3.07
C GLY A 274 24.07 20.62 -2.92
N ILE A 275 25.33 20.94 -3.16
CA ILE A 275 25.88 22.30 -3.09
C ILE A 275 26.78 22.54 -4.32
N LEU A 276 26.43 23.54 -5.11
CA LEU A 276 27.22 24.07 -6.22
C LEU A 276 28.31 24.99 -5.66
N ALA A 277 29.57 24.76 -6.04
CA ALA A 277 30.70 25.61 -5.70
C ALA A 277 31.29 26.26 -6.96
N THR A 278 32.20 27.22 -6.78
CA THR A 278 32.89 27.90 -7.89
C THR A 278 33.85 26.98 -8.64
N ASP A 279 34.50 26.06 -7.94
CA ASP A 279 35.52 25.13 -8.42
C ASP A 279 35.05 23.66 -8.54
N GLY A 280 33.79 23.36 -8.18
CA GLY A 280 33.22 22.02 -8.29
C GLY A 280 31.77 21.91 -7.80
N ILE A 281 31.30 20.68 -7.61
CA ILE A 281 29.99 20.37 -7.02
C ILE A 281 30.18 19.28 -5.96
N LEU A 282 29.38 19.35 -4.90
CA LEU A 282 29.29 18.33 -3.86
C LEU A 282 27.87 17.76 -3.80
N LEU A 283 27.76 16.43 -3.74
CA LEU A 283 26.61 15.71 -3.22
C LEU A 283 26.97 15.07 -1.89
N ALA A 284 26.08 15.18 -0.90
CA ALA A 284 26.20 14.49 0.38
C ALA A 284 24.90 13.76 0.71
N ALA A 285 24.98 12.58 1.31
CA ALA A 285 23.84 11.72 1.60
C ALA A 285 24.00 10.98 2.94
N GLU A 286 22.89 10.84 3.66
CA GLU A 286 22.79 9.99 4.83
C GLU A 286 22.81 8.51 4.42
N ARG A 287 23.72 7.73 4.99
CA ARG A 287 23.68 6.26 4.92
C ARG A 287 22.72 5.73 5.98
N ARG A 288 21.54 5.27 5.56
CA ARG A 288 20.50 4.84 6.51
C ARG A 288 20.84 3.47 7.08
N ASN A 289 21.34 2.58 6.23
CA ASN A 289 21.64 1.21 6.60
C ASN A 289 23.13 1.08 7.01
N THR A 290 23.40 1.16 8.32
CA THR A 290 24.76 1.05 8.90
C THR A 290 24.88 -0.13 9.85
N ASN A 291 24.18 -1.24 9.54
CA ASN A 291 24.29 -2.46 10.33
C ASN A 291 25.66 -3.10 10.07
N LYS A 292 26.37 -3.50 11.14
CA LYS A 292 27.70 -4.14 11.06
C LYS A 292 27.71 -5.49 10.32
N LEU A 293 26.54 -6.05 10.03
CA LEU A 293 26.37 -7.26 9.21
C LEU A 293 26.29 -6.97 7.71
N LEU A 294 26.35 -5.71 7.28
CA LEU A 294 26.41 -5.35 5.87
C LEU A 294 27.84 -5.52 5.36
N ASP A 295 27.94 -6.11 4.18
CA ASP A 295 29.19 -6.19 3.43
C ASP A 295 29.35 -4.91 2.59
N GLU A 296 30.32 -4.06 2.94
CA GLU A 296 30.56 -2.76 2.29
C GLU A 296 31.34 -2.88 0.96
N VAL A 297 30.96 -3.86 0.14
CA VAL A 297 31.58 -4.13 -1.18
C VAL A 297 31.23 -3.12 -2.27
N PHE A 298 30.17 -2.33 -2.06
CA PHE A 298 29.76 -1.28 -2.99
C PHE A 298 30.46 0.04 -2.68
N PHE A 299 31.01 0.70 -3.70
CA PHE A 299 31.64 2.02 -3.57
C PHE A 299 30.68 3.13 -3.07
N SER A 300 29.37 2.90 -3.13
CA SER A 300 28.31 3.86 -2.79
C SER A 300 27.01 3.16 -2.43
N GLU A 301 26.23 3.73 -1.51
CA GLU A 301 24.86 3.30 -1.20
C GLU A 301 23.81 4.11 -1.99
N LYS A 302 24.04 5.42 -2.19
CA LYS A 302 23.05 6.36 -2.76
C LYS A 302 23.51 7.16 -3.97
N ILE A 303 24.81 7.17 -4.27
CA ILE A 303 25.45 8.03 -5.26
C ILE A 303 25.84 7.20 -6.49
N TYR A 304 25.17 7.46 -7.62
CA TYR A 304 25.30 6.68 -8.83
C TYR A 304 25.98 7.51 -9.93
N LYS A 305 27.13 7.05 -10.44
CA LYS A 305 27.70 7.56 -11.69
C LYS A 305 26.74 7.26 -12.85
N LEU A 306 26.42 8.27 -13.66
CA LEU A 306 25.50 8.16 -14.80
C LEU A 306 26.24 8.10 -16.13
N ASN A 307 27.24 8.96 -16.30
CA ASN A 307 28.20 8.96 -17.41
C ASN A 307 29.54 9.53 -16.89
N GLU A 308 30.48 9.90 -17.76
CA GLU A 308 31.78 10.45 -17.34
C GLU A 308 31.70 11.86 -16.73
N ASP A 309 30.63 12.62 -17.03
CA ASP A 309 30.49 14.03 -16.66
C ASP A 309 29.36 14.30 -15.65
N MET A 310 28.61 13.27 -15.22
CA MET A 310 27.41 13.39 -14.38
C MET A 310 27.24 12.25 -13.36
N VAL A 311 26.73 12.61 -12.19
CA VAL A 311 26.45 11.75 -11.04
C VAL A 311 25.11 12.16 -10.43
N CYS A 312 24.37 11.22 -9.84
CA CYS A 312 23.18 11.55 -9.06
C CYS A 312 23.15 10.92 -7.67
N SER A 313 22.47 11.57 -6.73
CA SER A 313 22.07 11.02 -5.43
C SER A 313 20.56 10.88 -5.36
N VAL A 314 20.07 9.85 -4.66
CA VAL A 314 18.64 9.50 -4.63
C VAL A 314 18.05 9.53 -3.22
N ALA A 315 16.80 9.95 -3.10
CA ALA A 315 15.99 9.78 -1.89
C ALA A 315 14.60 9.24 -2.25
N GLY A 316 14.15 8.22 -1.53
CA GLY A 316 12.89 7.52 -1.77
C GLY A 316 13.06 6.01 -1.80
N ILE A 317 12.29 5.34 -2.66
CA ILE A 317 12.28 3.88 -2.83
C ILE A 317 13.49 3.42 -3.66
N THR A 318 14.44 2.70 -3.04
CA THR A 318 15.69 2.27 -3.69
C THR A 318 15.48 1.39 -4.92
N SER A 319 14.46 0.53 -4.94
CA SER A 319 14.16 -0.32 -6.12
C SER A 319 13.71 0.50 -7.34
N ASP A 320 12.93 1.55 -7.13
CA ASP A 320 12.56 2.50 -8.17
C ASP A 320 13.78 3.30 -8.65
N ALA A 321 14.68 3.67 -7.72
CA ALA A 321 15.90 4.40 -8.04
C ALA A 321 16.84 3.58 -8.95
N ASN A 322 16.93 2.27 -8.73
CA ASN A 322 17.69 1.36 -9.61
C ASN A 322 17.14 1.33 -11.05
N VAL A 323 15.81 1.42 -11.23
CA VAL A 323 15.19 1.50 -12.56
C VAL A 323 15.53 2.84 -13.23
N LEU A 324 15.35 3.95 -12.51
CA LEU A 324 15.58 5.30 -13.04
C LEU A 324 17.06 5.57 -13.35
N THR A 325 17.99 5.13 -12.50
CA THR A 325 19.44 5.25 -12.74
C THR A 325 19.92 4.39 -13.92
N ASN A 326 19.30 3.24 -14.16
CA ASN A 326 19.55 2.46 -15.37
C ASN A 326 19.01 3.16 -16.63
N GLU A 327 17.81 3.72 -16.60
CA GLU A 327 17.27 4.46 -17.77
C GLU A 327 18.08 5.74 -18.04
N LEU A 328 18.53 6.48 -17.01
CA LEU A 328 19.45 7.61 -17.16
C LEU A 328 20.74 7.21 -17.90
N ARG A 329 21.36 6.08 -17.52
CA ARG A 329 22.55 5.56 -18.20
C ARG A 329 22.27 5.21 -19.65
N LEU A 330 21.13 4.56 -19.93
CA LEU A 330 20.71 4.23 -21.30
C LEU A 330 20.46 5.49 -22.14
N ILE A 331 19.79 6.50 -21.60
CA ILE A 331 19.56 7.79 -22.25
C ILE A 331 20.90 8.46 -22.60
N ALA A 332 21.81 8.58 -21.62
CA ALA A 332 23.12 9.22 -21.83
C ALA A 332 23.96 8.50 -22.89
N GLN A 333 23.97 7.17 -22.89
CA GLN A 333 24.72 6.38 -23.89
C GLN A 333 24.06 6.39 -25.28
N ARG A 334 22.72 6.40 -25.36
CA ARG A 334 22.01 6.60 -26.65
C ARG A 334 22.34 7.96 -27.27
N TYR A 335 22.40 9.02 -26.45
CA TYR A 335 22.79 10.35 -26.91
C TYR A 335 24.23 10.37 -27.43
N LEU A 336 25.18 9.81 -26.66
CA LEU A 336 26.59 9.71 -27.06
C LEU A 336 26.76 8.92 -28.37
N LEU A 337 26.02 7.84 -28.55
CA LEU A 337 26.00 7.06 -29.79
C LEU A 337 25.45 7.84 -30.99
N GLN A 338 24.42 8.67 -30.77
CA GLN A 338 23.72 9.40 -31.82
C GLN A 338 24.44 10.69 -32.26
N TYR A 339 25.09 11.39 -31.33
CA TYR A 339 25.67 12.71 -31.55
C TYR A 339 27.21 12.75 -31.44
N GLY A 340 27.84 11.70 -30.90
CA GLY A 340 29.30 11.63 -30.74
C GLY A 340 29.85 12.47 -29.58
N GLU A 341 29.00 13.02 -28.71
CA GLU A 341 29.39 13.84 -27.56
C GLU A 341 28.57 13.57 -26.29
N SER A 342 29.10 14.00 -25.12
CA SER A 342 28.41 13.90 -23.83
C SER A 342 27.09 14.69 -23.86
N ILE A 343 26.02 14.07 -23.35
CA ILE A 343 24.71 14.71 -23.20
C ILE A 343 24.78 15.96 -22.27
N PRO A 344 24.21 17.11 -22.65
CA PRO A 344 24.06 18.26 -21.76
C PRO A 344 23.26 17.92 -20.50
N CYS A 345 23.59 18.55 -19.37
CA CYS A 345 23.05 18.15 -18.06
C CYS A 345 21.52 18.25 -18.01
N GLU A 346 20.97 19.36 -18.50
CA GLU A 346 19.53 19.59 -18.52
C GLU A 346 18.77 18.59 -19.40
N GLN A 347 19.31 18.23 -20.57
CA GLN A 347 18.64 17.31 -21.49
C GLN A 347 18.48 15.91 -20.87
N LEU A 348 19.50 15.43 -20.15
CA LEU A 348 19.43 14.15 -19.44
C LEU A 348 18.33 14.15 -18.35
N VAL A 349 18.22 15.25 -17.59
CA VAL A 349 17.22 15.40 -16.53
C VAL A 349 15.82 15.51 -17.12
N SER A 350 15.62 16.35 -18.14
CA SER A 350 14.34 16.55 -18.82
C SER A 350 13.79 15.24 -19.39
N TRP A 351 14.60 14.44 -20.09
CA TRP A 351 14.11 13.20 -20.70
C TRP A 351 13.73 12.13 -19.65
N LEU A 352 14.40 12.06 -18.49
CA LEU A 352 13.93 11.21 -17.39
C LEU A 352 12.63 11.75 -16.79
N CYS A 353 12.51 13.07 -16.68
CA CYS A 353 11.31 13.73 -16.20
C CYS A 353 10.08 13.44 -17.06
N ASP A 354 10.23 13.38 -18.39
CA ASP A 354 9.17 12.94 -19.31
C ASP A 354 8.75 11.48 -19.01
N VAL A 355 9.72 10.58 -18.74
CA VAL A 355 9.43 9.18 -18.34
C VAL A 355 8.67 9.12 -17.01
N LYS A 356 9.02 9.96 -16.02
CA LYS A 356 8.27 10.06 -14.76
C LYS A 356 6.86 10.61 -14.96
N GLN A 357 6.74 11.68 -15.76
CA GLN A 357 5.48 12.35 -16.08
C GLN A 357 4.48 11.40 -16.77
N ALA A 358 4.96 10.55 -17.69
CA ALA A 358 4.12 9.55 -18.34
C ALA A 358 3.39 8.63 -17.35
N TYR A 359 4.04 8.27 -16.24
CA TYR A 359 3.46 7.44 -15.17
C TYR A 359 2.45 8.19 -14.28
N THR A 360 2.39 9.52 -14.32
CA THR A 360 1.37 10.32 -13.60
C THR A 360 0.15 10.61 -14.47
N GLN A 361 0.31 10.61 -15.80
CA GLN A 361 -0.77 10.91 -16.74
C GLN A 361 -1.54 9.68 -17.25
N TYR A 362 -0.88 8.54 -17.48
CA TYR A 362 -1.55 7.39 -18.11
C TYR A 362 -1.02 6.01 -17.67
N GLY A 363 -1.69 4.97 -18.16
CA GLY A 363 -1.30 3.57 -17.94
C GLY A 363 -1.77 2.95 -16.62
N GLY A 364 -2.36 3.72 -15.70
CA GLY A 364 -2.90 3.21 -14.43
C GLY A 364 -1.86 2.58 -13.50
N LYS A 365 -0.59 2.98 -13.65
CA LYS A 365 0.53 2.54 -12.82
C LYS A 365 0.72 3.50 -11.65
N ARG A 366 1.35 3.06 -10.56
CA ARG A 366 1.84 3.97 -9.52
C ARG A 366 2.99 4.83 -10.08
N PRO A 367 3.17 6.09 -9.62
CA PRO A 367 4.37 6.86 -9.91
C PRO A 367 5.62 6.25 -9.23
N PHE A 368 6.79 6.71 -9.67
CA PHE A 368 8.07 6.37 -9.03
C PHE A 368 8.25 7.13 -7.72
N GLY A 369 8.46 6.42 -6.61
CA GLY A 369 8.62 7.03 -5.29
C GLY A 369 10.03 7.58 -5.03
N VAL A 370 10.59 8.37 -5.97
CA VAL A 370 11.99 8.81 -5.92
C VAL A 370 12.19 10.25 -6.40
N SER A 371 12.79 11.06 -5.53
CA SER A 371 13.45 12.32 -5.90
C SER A 371 14.94 12.08 -6.12
N ILE A 372 15.52 12.81 -7.07
CA ILE A 372 16.91 12.66 -7.50
C ILE A 372 17.57 14.04 -7.55
N LEU A 373 18.76 14.15 -6.95
CA LEU A 373 19.69 15.26 -7.16
C LEU A 373 20.73 14.85 -8.19
N TYR A 374 21.05 15.73 -9.13
CA TYR A 374 22.03 15.51 -10.19
C TYR A 374 23.14 16.55 -10.06
N MET A 375 24.40 16.13 -10.03
CA MET A 375 25.55 17.00 -10.25
C MET A 375 26.20 16.66 -11.59
N GLY A 376 26.56 17.67 -12.36
CA GLY A 376 27.20 17.48 -13.66
C GLY A 376 27.99 18.68 -14.13
N TRP A 377 28.80 18.48 -15.16
CA TRP A 377 29.45 19.55 -15.91
C TRP A 377 29.16 19.39 -17.39
N ASP A 378 28.86 20.48 -18.09
CA ASP A 378 28.87 20.50 -19.57
C ASP A 378 29.51 21.76 -20.15
N LYS A 379 29.76 21.71 -21.46
CA LYS A 379 30.41 22.77 -22.24
C LYS A 379 29.60 24.07 -22.38
N HIS A 380 28.32 24.09 -22.01
CA HIS A 380 27.43 25.23 -22.21
C HIS A 380 27.26 26.08 -20.96
N TYR A 381 27.03 25.42 -19.81
CA TYR A 381 26.72 26.09 -18.55
C TYR A 381 27.71 25.72 -17.42
N GLY A 382 28.68 24.85 -17.70
CA GLY A 382 29.65 24.42 -16.70
C GLY A 382 29.00 23.56 -15.62
N TYR A 383 29.37 23.81 -14.37
CA TYR A 383 28.87 23.09 -13.20
C TYR A 383 27.37 23.36 -12.96
N GLN A 384 26.58 22.30 -12.91
CA GLN A 384 25.13 22.36 -12.73
C GLN A 384 24.64 21.36 -11.67
N LEU A 385 23.73 21.83 -10.82
CA LEU A 385 23.01 21.02 -9.84
C LEU A 385 21.52 21.09 -10.14
N TYR A 386 20.90 19.93 -10.38
CA TYR A 386 19.46 19.80 -10.64
C TYR A 386 18.78 18.94 -9.58
N GLN A 387 17.48 19.12 -9.41
CA GLN A 387 16.60 18.27 -8.62
C GLN A 387 15.39 17.87 -9.46
N SER A 388 14.96 16.61 -9.37
CA SER A 388 13.66 16.13 -9.90
C SER A 388 12.87 15.39 -8.83
N ASP A 389 11.55 15.37 -8.96
CA ASP A 389 10.61 14.73 -8.03
C ASP A 389 9.69 13.69 -8.74
N PRO A 390 8.77 12.98 -8.06
CA PRO A 390 7.84 12.01 -8.65
C PRO A 390 6.83 12.55 -9.66
N SER A 391 6.56 13.86 -9.68
CA SER A 391 5.57 14.46 -10.59
C SER A 391 6.06 14.51 -12.04
N GLY A 392 7.38 14.41 -12.24
CA GLY A 392 8.04 14.71 -13.51
C GLY A 392 8.56 16.14 -13.60
N ASN A 393 8.36 17.00 -12.60
CA ASN A 393 9.01 18.30 -12.56
C ASN A 393 10.51 18.19 -12.20
N TYR A 394 11.29 19.15 -12.71
CA TYR A 394 12.67 19.39 -12.30
C TYR A 394 12.96 20.88 -12.16
N GLY A 395 14.06 21.22 -11.49
CA GLY A 395 14.57 22.58 -11.39
C GLY A 395 16.07 22.61 -11.11
N GLY A 396 16.75 23.66 -11.58
CA GLY A 396 18.15 23.93 -11.27
C GLY A 396 18.31 24.66 -9.94
N TRP A 397 19.34 24.32 -9.16
CA TRP A 397 19.58 24.83 -7.81
C TRP A 397 21.04 25.17 -7.60
N LYS A 398 21.32 26.17 -6.74
CA LYS A 398 22.66 26.48 -6.25
C LYS A 398 23.00 25.66 -4.99
N ALA A 399 22.03 25.47 -4.12
CA ALA A 399 22.06 24.47 -3.07
C ALA A 399 20.62 23.98 -2.80
N THR A 400 20.45 22.68 -2.54
CA THR A 400 19.14 22.09 -2.23
C THR A 400 19.27 20.81 -1.40
N CYS A 401 18.15 20.32 -0.87
CA CYS A 401 18.07 19.09 -0.08
C CYS A 401 16.75 18.34 -0.35
N ILE A 402 16.82 17.02 -0.39
CA ILE A 402 15.70 16.08 -0.46
C ILE A 402 15.78 15.06 0.68
N GLY A 403 14.70 14.33 0.93
CA GLY A 403 14.61 13.40 2.06
C GLY A 403 14.17 14.06 3.37
N ASN A 404 14.42 13.35 4.47
CA ASN A 404 14.07 13.75 5.83
C ASN A 404 14.72 15.08 6.23
N ASN A 405 13.98 15.88 7.01
CA ASN A 405 14.38 17.21 7.49
C ASN A 405 14.88 18.19 6.40
N SER A 406 14.53 17.96 5.13
CA SER A 406 14.94 18.79 3.99
C SER A 406 14.56 20.27 4.12
N ALA A 407 13.41 20.59 4.72
CA ALA A 407 13.03 21.99 4.99
C ALA A 407 14.00 22.70 5.95
N ALA A 408 14.46 22.02 7.02
CA ALA A 408 15.44 22.55 7.96
C ALA A 408 16.84 22.65 7.32
N ALA A 409 17.19 21.68 6.47
CA ALA A 409 18.42 21.71 5.67
C ALA A 409 18.45 22.92 4.75
N VAL A 410 17.39 23.14 3.96
CA VAL A 410 17.26 24.29 3.05
C VAL A 410 17.26 25.63 3.81
N SER A 411 16.65 25.69 5.00
CA SER A 411 16.72 26.89 5.86
C SER A 411 18.17 27.20 6.29
N SER A 412 18.95 26.18 6.67
CA SER A 412 20.37 26.33 7.01
C SER A 412 21.22 26.72 5.80
N LEU A 413 21.01 26.08 4.64
CA LEU A 413 21.69 26.41 3.40
C LEU A 413 21.45 27.87 2.99
N LYS A 414 20.20 28.36 3.08
CA LYS A 414 19.86 29.76 2.76
C LYS A 414 20.55 30.81 3.64
N GLN A 415 20.95 30.45 4.86
CA GLN A 415 21.62 31.37 5.79
C GLN A 415 23.15 31.40 5.60
N GLU A 416 23.73 30.29 5.16
CA GLU A 416 25.18 30.07 5.21
C GLU A 416 25.84 29.95 3.83
N TYR A 417 25.09 29.60 2.78
CA TYR A 417 25.59 29.54 1.41
C TYR A 417 25.83 30.94 0.83
N LYS A 418 27.03 31.16 0.28
CA LYS A 418 27.37 32.40 -0.41
C LYS A 418 27.42 32.18 -1.91
N GLU A 419 26.52 32.83 -2.62
CA GLU A 419 26.44 32.76 -4.07
C GLU A 419 27.74 33.27 -4.73
N ASN A 420 28.28 32.49 -5.67
CA ASN A 420 29.49 32.78 -6.45
C ASN A 420 30.79 32.99 -5.64
N GLU A 421 30.76 32.81 -4.31
CA GLU A 421 31.95 32.83 -3.45
C GLU A 421 32.30 31.44 -2.91
N THR A 422 31.30 30.60 -2.63
CA THR A 422 31.51 29.30 -1.97
C THR A 422 32.43 28.38 -2.78
N THR A 423 33.59 28.06 -2.21
CA THR A 423 34.54 27.07 -2.73
C THR A 423 34.12 25.64 -2.36
N LEU A 424 34.67 24.62 -3.02
CA LEU A 424 34.33 23.22 -2.76
C LEU A 424 34.69 22.78 -1.33
N ALA A 425 35.77 23.34 -0.76
CA ALA A 425 36.15 23.10 0.64
C ALA A 425 35.14 23.71 1.62
N GLU A 426 34.62 24.90 1.34
CA GLU A 426 33.56 25.52 2.13
C GLU A 426 32.23 24.79 1.95
N ALA A 427 31.91 24.31 0.75
CA ALA A 427 30.75 23.47 0.48
C ALA A 427 30.80 22.16 1.28
N GLN A 428 31.98 21.52 1.38
CA GLN A 428 32.19 20.34 2.23
C GLN A 428 31.96 20.64 3.72
N ALA A 429 32.53 21.73 4.23
CA ALA A 429 32.31 22.14 5.63
C ALA A 429 30.82 22.48 5.90
N LEU A 430 30.17 23.17 4.96
CA LEU A 430 28.74 23.49 5.05
C LEU A 430 27.86 22.24 4.99
N ALA A 431 28.17 21.25 4.14
CA ALA A 431 27.46 19.98 4.10
C ALA A 431 27.53 19.22 5.42
N VAL A 432 28.72 19.12 6.04
CA VAL A 432 28.88 18.53 7.39
C VAL A 432 28.03 19.27 8.41
N LYS A 433 28.05 20.61 8.40
CA LYS A 433 27.30 21.45 9.33
C LYS A 433 25.78 21.42 9.14
N VAL A 434 25.31 21.18 7.92
CA VAL A 434 23.88 20.98 7.65
C VAL A 434 23.47 19.59 8.14
N LEU A 435 24.22 18.54 7.79
CA LEU A 435 23.92 17.17 8.20
C LEU A 435 23.95 17.00 9.73
N SER A 436 24.89 17.63 10.44
CA SER A 436 24.94 17.57 11.91
C SER A 436 23.74 18.24 12.60
N LYS A 437 23.06 19.20 11.94
CA LYS A 437 21.83 19.82 12.43
C LYS A 437 20.56 19.07 12.02
N THR A 438 20.57 18.31 10.93
CA THR A 438 19.36 17.71 10.32
C THR A 438 19.19 16.22 10.59
N LEU A 439 20.25 15.53 11.00
CA LEU A 439 20.21 14.11 11.35
C LEU A 439 19.92 13.95 12.84
N ASP A 440 19.04 13.01 13.18
CA ASP A 440 18.60 12.72 14.56
C ASP A 440 19.67 11.95 15.35
N MET A 441 20.87 12.53 15.50
CA MET A 441 22.01 11.94 16.22
C MET A 441 22.80 13.00 16.98
N THR A 442 23.31 12.65 18.16
CA THR A 442 24.11 13.55 19.01
C THR A 442 25.51 13.82 18.47
N LYS A 443 26.02 12.95 17.61
CA LYS A 443 27.32 13.11 16.96
C LYS A 443 27.29 12.47 15.58
N LEU A 444 27.81 13.19 14.58
CA LEU A 444 27.96 12.70 13.21
C LEU A 444 29.14 11.72 13.13
N THR A 445 28.96 10.60 12.43
CA THR A 445 30.02 9.58 12.23
C THR A 445 30.27 9.36 10.73
N PRO A 446 31.49 8.99 10.30
CA PRO A 446 31.81 8.87 8.88
C PRO A 446 31.08 7.70 8.20
N GLU A 447 30.66 6.66 8.93
CA GLU A 447 29.87 5.55 8.38
C GLU A 447 28.43 5.97 8.04
N LYS A 448 27.95 7.05 8.67
CA LYS A 448 26.59 7.60 8.48
C LYS A 448 26.48 8.58 7.32
N VAL A 449 27.59 8.99 6.72
CA VAL A 449 27.62 10.02 5.68
C VAL A 449 28.41 9.55 4.48
N GLU A 450 27.78 9.63 3.31
CA GLU A 450 28.44 9.49 2.03
C GLU A 450 28.61 10.87 1.38
N MET A 451 29.76 11.14 0.76
CA MET A 451 30.00 12.37 0.03
C MET A 451 30.73 12.09 -1.28
N ALA A 452 30.31 12.76 -2.36
CA ALA A 452 30.97 12.72 -3.64
C ALA A 452 31.16 14.13 -4.20
N THR A 453 32.35 14.39 -4.74
CA THR A 453 32.67 15.63 -5.43
C THR A 453 32.81 15.41 -6.93
N LEU A 454 32.51 16.46 -7.69
CA LEU A 454 32.73 16.57 -9.12
C LEU A 454 33.54 17.84 -9.39
N THR A 455 34.72 17.69 -9.98
CA THR A 455 35.59 18.81 -10.36
C THR A 455 36.09 18.66 -11.80
N ARG A 456 36.64 19.73 -12.37
CA ARG A 456 37.23 19.77 -13.70
C ARG A 456 38.73 19.98 -13.60
N LYS A 457 39.52 19.12 -14.22
CA LYS A 457 40.99 19.24 -14.29
C LYS A 457 41.47 18.75 -15.65
N ASP A 458 42.38 19.48 -16.28
CA ASP A 458 42.98 19.13 -17.58
C ASP A 458 41.92 18.80 -18.66
N ASP A 459 40.84 19.60 -18.70
CA ASP A 459 39.63 19.40 -19.52
C ASP A 459 38.99 18.01 -19.39
N LYS A 460 39.05 17.41 -18.19
CA LYS A 460 38.35 16.18 -17.84
C LYS A 460 37.59 16.33 -16.52
N THR A 461 36.44 15.68 -16.44
CA THR A 461 35.64 15.64 -15.22
C THR A 461 36.21 14.56 -14.30
N ILE A 462 36.49 14.94 -13.06
CA ILE A 462 36.95 14.04 -12.01
C ILE A 462 35.81 13.88 -11.00
N ILE A 463 35.23 12.69 -11.00
CA ILE A 463 34.24 12.26 -10.02
C ILE A 463 34.98 11.51 -8.91
N ARG A 464 34.81 11.95 -7.67
CA ARG A 464 35.47 11.33 -6.51
C ARG A 464 34.50 11.15 -5.35
N ILE A 465 34.25 9.89 -4.98
CA ILE A 465 33.62 9.55 -3.70
C ILE A 465 34.72 9.66 -2.63
N LEU A 466 34.42 10.38 -1.54
CA LEU A 466 35.35 10.61 -0.43
C LEU A 466 35.48 9.36 0.43
N THR A 467 36.68 9.02 0.89
CA THR A 467 36.87 7.88 1.79
C THR A 467 36.38 8.19 3.20
N SER A 468 36.03 7.16 3.98
CA SER A 468 35.63 7.33 5.39
C SER A 468 36.65 8.18 6.19
N THR A 469 37.95 7.98 5.96
CA THR A 469 39.04 8.76 6.59
C THR A 469 39.12 10.23 6.14
N GLU A 470 38.50 10.62 5.03
CA GLU A 470 38.39 12.02 4.60
C GLU A 470 37.14 12.67 5.17
N VAL A 471 36.01 11.95 5.18
CA VAL A 471 34.78 12.38 5.86
C VAL A 471 35.04 12.58 7.35
N GLU A 472 35.77 11.68 8.01
CA GLU A 472 36.18 11.81 9.42
C GLU A 472 37.01 13.08 9.68
N LYS A 473 37.93 13.45 8.78
CA LYS A 473 38.71 14.69 8.88
C LYS A 473 37.82 15.93 8.76
N LEU A 474 36.85 15.92 7.85
CA LEU A 474 35.87 17.00 7.69
C LEU A 474 35.01 17.16 8.96
N ILE A 475 34.53 16.05 9.53
CA ILE A 475 33.77 16.03 10.80
C ILE A 475 34.63 16.56 11.95
N SER A 476 35.87 16.09 12.11
CA SER A 476 36.79 16.54 13.17
C SER A 476 37.13 18.03 13.06
N ASN A 477 37.26 18.56 11.83
CA ASN A 477 37.51 19.98 11.61
C ASN A 477 36.26 20.82 11.91
N PHE A 478 35.07 20.33 11.57
CA PHE A 478 33.81 20.97 11.95
C PHE A 478 33.66 21.07 13.47
N GLU A 479 33.87 19.97 14.22
CA GLU A 479 33.80 19.96 15.69
C GLU A 479 34.75 20.97 16.34
N LYS A 480 35.99 21.08 15.85
CA LYS A 480 36.96 22.08 16.33
C LYS A 480 36.49 23.51 16.06
N SER A 481 35.91 23.76 14.88
CA SER A 481 35.39 25.08 14.49
C SER A 481 34.19 25.51 15.34
N GLU A 482 33.30 24.56 15.67
CA GLU A 482 32.12 24.80 16.52
C GLU A 482 32.53 25.05 17.97
N ALA A 483 33.42 24.23 18.53
CA ALA A 483 33.97 24.44 19.88
C ALA A 483 34.69 25.80 20.02
N ALA A 484 35.43 26.22 19.00
CA ALA A 484 36.06 27.55 18.97
C ALA A 484 35.02 28.68 18.89
N ALA A 485 33.96 28.53 18.09
CA ALA A 485 32.88 29.52 17.98
C ALA A 485 32.07 29.63 19.28
N GLU A 486 31.84 28.52 19.99
CA GLU A 486 31.25 28.54 21.34
C GLU A 486 32.14 29.24 22.37
N ALA A 487 33.44 28.93 22.37
CA ALA A 487 34.40 29.55 23.28
C ALA A 487 34.45 31.08 23.07
N ALA A 488 34.46 31.53 21.81
CA ALA A 488 34.39 32.95 21.46
C ALA A 488 33.09 33.60 21.95
N LYS A 489 31.93 32.95 21.76
CA LYS A 489 30.64 33.44 22.31
C LYS A 489 30.61 33.52 23.83
N LYS A 490 31.30 32.62 24.54
CA LYS A 490 31.44 32.62 26.00
C LYS A 490 32.41 33.70 26.52
N GLN A 491 33.32 34.18 25.66
CA GLN A 491 34.30 35.24 25.98
C GLN A 491 33.87 36.65 25.54
N ALA A 492 32.87 36.78 24.68
CA ALA A 492 32.28 38.06 24.33
C ALA A 492 31.63 38.71 25.59
N PRO A 493 31.96 39.97 25.93
CA PRO A 493 31.33 40.64 27.06
C PRO A 493 29.83 40.79 26.82
N LYS A 494 29.01 40.50 27.83
CA LYS A 494 27.58 40.82 27.80
C LYS A 494 27.44 42.35 27.81
N SER A 495 26.98 42.89 26.68
CA SER A 495 26.57 44.30 26.52
C SER A 495 25.28 44.59 27.28
#